data_AF-A0A6I1F513-F1
#
_entry.id   AF-A0A6I1F513-F1
#
_cell.length_a   1.000
_cell.length_b   1.000
_cell.length_c   1.000
_cell.angle_alpha   90.00
_cell.angle_beta   90.00
_cell.angle_gamma   90.00
#
_symmetry.space_group_name_H-M   'P 1'
#
loop_
_entity.id
_entity.type
_entity.pdbx_description
1 polymer ?
#
loop_
_entity_poly.entity_id
_entity_poly.type
_entity_poly.pdbx_seq_one_letter_code
_entity_poly.pdbx_strand_id
1 'polypeptide(L)'
;MNTLVNEFKKNKTKFGTLQKCEIHLHTPASHDYKLTKGKTYKELEVEDILEICERELLFNKEQIQTFSEQITKGNFEGNGYYKLLEEKNIPYENFKEYLTYMLIAHKLYSENIQLVVITDHNTIGGYDKLKFALNEYFKTRIKSSATYRKSIFLLLGLEISCSDKNHVVGIFDESSISEVQKLVNNHIYSTVDGTIDTSLTIIKKIQKIGGIGYIAHINSSDFLGTGLYKKELFATSHLLGFTSLNNIDNLFEKKILQYSNKRKEDFCIIYEGDSHYLEDIGIRNTWIKINELSFNSFRKALTDYKFSIYTEKPQVTDKFIKNIHVKPSDKGFLGNISIGDNGFYVDFSKDLNCIIGGRGTGKSTLLNLIDTIFSRTSANQQQLKFLAEHRVIEIEFTYNNDDYMLKFISQLDPHKEYYTSEFFLEKAFKEERNDMHKLILADHWIDLYKISGEQIGPVTGYLKNDILNNVFRQSYSINNIVHRIEKGEIGDFVKEVIFDGIRFDEIDSFLMELRNTNRNTENI
;
A
#
# COMPACT_ATOMS: atom_id res chain seq x y z
N MET A 1 3.24 -32.19 -5.72
CA MET A 1 3.68 -30.93 -5.08
C MET A 1 3.80 -29.79 -6.07
N ASN A 2 4.44 -29.95 -7.24
CA ASN A 2 4.49 -28.89 -8.27
C ASN A 2 3.11 -28.49 -8.85
N THR A 3 2.13 -29.40 -8.86
CA THR A 3 0.73 -29.12 -9.22
C THR A 3 0.03 -28.21 -8.22
N LEU A 4 0.35 -28.33 -6.92
CA LEU A 4 -0.25 -27.53 -5.84
C LEU A 4 0.18 -26.05 -5.93
N VAL A 5 1.47 -25.78 -6.11
CA VAL A 5 1.99 -24.40 -6.33
C VAL A 5 1.29 -23.72 -7.53
N ASN A 6 0.95 -24.50 -8.56
CA ASN A 6 0.26 -24.00 -9.75
C ASN A 6 -1.26 -23.80 -9.55
N GLU A 7 -1.93 -24.63 -8.73
CA GLU A 7 -3.31 -24.37 -8.30
C GLU A 7 -3.38 -23.16 -7.36
N PHE A 8 -2.41 -22.99 -6.45
CA PHE A 8 -2.29 -21.84 -5.56
C PHE A 8 -2.06 -20.52 -6.30
N LYS A 9 -1.40 -20.52 -7.46
CA LYS A 9 -1.27 -19.32 -8.31
C LYS A 9 -2.56 -18.95 -9.05
N LYS A 10 -3.44 -19.92 -9.35
CA LYS A 10 -4.66 -19.69 -10.14
C LYS A 10 -5.79 -19.00 -9.36
N ASN A 11 -5.86 -19.20 -8.05
CA ASN A 11 -6.96 -18.71 -7.21
C ASN A 11 -6.66 -17.42 -6.42
N LYS A 12 -5.51 -16.78 -6.62
CA LYS A 12 -5.14 -15.59 -5.85
C LYS A 12 -6.09 -14.42 -6.09
N THR A 13 -6.79 -14.05 -5.03
CA THR A 13 -7.57 -12.82 -4.96
C THR A 13 -6.63 -11.61 -5.13
N LYS A 14 -6.96 -10.65 -6.00
CA LYS A 14 -6.14 -9.44 -6.18
C LYS A 14 -6.31 -8.50 -4.98
N PHE A 15 -5.28 -8.39 -4.14
CA PHE A 15 -5.26 -7.45 -3.01
C PHE A 15 -4.77 -6.05 -3.42
N GLY A 16 -5.14 -5.05 -2.60
CA GLY A 16 -4.58 -3.71 -2.67
C GLY A 16 -3.06 -3.72 -2.53
N THR A 17 -2.37 -3.09 -3.47
CA THR A 17 -0.91 -2.92 -3.43
C THR A 17 -0.56 -1.47 -3.16
N LEU A 18 0.54 -1.25 -2.46
CA LEU A 18 1.00 0.09 -2.13
C LEU A 18 1.67 0.71 -3.35
N GLN A 19 1.22 1.90 -3.75
CA GLN A 19 1.71 2.66 -4.90
C GLN A 19 2.37 3.94 -4.39
N LYS A 20 3.56 4.27 -4.90
CA LYS A 20 4.22 5.57 -4.73
C LYS A 20 3.59 6.55 -5.73
N CYS A 21 3.01 7.63 -5.22
CA CYS A 21 2.28 8.60 -6.02
C CYS A 21 2.98 9.96 -6.01
N GLU A 22 3.18 10.53 -7.21
CA GLU A 22 3.53 11.95 -7.39
C GLU A 22 2.23 12.73 -7.57
N ILE A 23 1.83 13.46 -6.54
CA ILE A 23 0.62 14.28 -6.57
C ILE A 23 1.06 15.73 -6.62
N HIS A 24 0.38 16.54 -7.43
CA HIS A 24 0.69 17.94 -7.66
C HIS A 24 1.97 18.12 -8.50
N LEU A 25 1.96 17.60 -9.73
CA LEU A 25 3.05 17.74 -10.70
C LEU A 25 2.75 18.83 -11.72
N HIS A 26 3.67 19.79 -11.86
CA HIS A 26 3.65 20.79 -12.93
C HIS A 26 4.48 20.34 -14.13
N THR A 27 4.11 20.83 -15.30
CA THR A 27 4.76 20.57 -16.58
C THR A 27 4.96 21.88 -17.35
N PRO A 28 5.61 21.86 -18.53
CA PRO A 28 5.75 23.03 -19.39
C PRO A 28 4.46 23.78 -19.73
N ALA A 29 3.28 23.17 -19.57
CA ALA A 29 2.00 23.86 -19.74
C ALA A 29 1.69 24.86 -18.61
N SER A 30 2.28 24.70 -17.43
CA SER A 30 2.23 25.70 -16.35
C SER A 30 3.07 26.93 -16.69
N HIS A 31 2.53 28.11 -16.45
CA HIS A 31 3.15 29.37 -16.87
C HIS A 31 4.47 29.70 -16.15
N ASP A 32 4.68 29.09 -14.99
CA ASP A 32 5.79 29.27 -14.05
C ASP A 32 6.69 28.03 -13.92
N TYR A 33 6.49 27.02 -14.77
CA TYR A 33 7.35 25.84 -14.83
C TYR A 33 8.80 26.23 -15.15
N LYS A 34 9.77 25.60 -14.46
CA LYS A 34 11.19 25.98 -14.53
C LYS A 34 12.09 24.88 -15.06
N LEU A 35 11.75 23.61 -14.87
CA LEU A 35 12.56 22.41 -15.18
C LEU A 35 13.88 22.33 -14.39
N THR A 36 14.67 23.40 -14.34
CA THR A 36 15.94 23.52 -13.61
C THR A 36 15.97 24.85 -12.83
N LYS A 37 16.85 24.95 -11.83
CA LYS A 37 16.97 26.16 -11.01
C LYS A 37 17.55 27.32 -11.82
N GLY A 38 17.04 28.52 -11.58
CA GLY A 38 17.60 29.78 -12.09
C GLY A 38 16.99 30.33 -13.38
N LYS A 39 16.29 29.51 -14.18
CA LYS A 39 15.57 29.94 -15.40
C LYS A 39 14.15 29.38 -15.40
N THR A 40 13.22 30.08 -16.03
CA THR A 40 11.91 29.53 -16.39
C THR A 40 12.03 28.67 -17.64
N TYR A 41 11.10 27.73 -17.85
CA TYR A 41 11.10 26.88 -19.03
C TYR A 41 11.04 27.70 -20.33
N LYS A 42 10.38 28.86 -20.31
CA LYS A 42 10.32 29.78 -21.46
C LYS A 42 11.69 30.37 -21.84
N GLU A 43 12.61 30.48 -20.89
CA GLU A 43 13.96 31.03 -21.09
C GLU A 43 15.01 29.98 -21.49
N LEU A 44 14.64 28.69 -21.48
CA LEU A 44 15.53 27.60 -21.88
C LEU A 44 15.54 27.44 -23.40
N GLU A 45 16.67 27.09 -23.99
CA GLU A 45 16.76 26.67 -25.39
C GLU A 45 16.82 25.14 -25.49
N VAL A 46 16.72 24.58 -26.71
CA VAL A 46 16.77 23.11 -26.92
C VAL A 46 18.09 22.54 -26.41
N GLU A 47 19.18 23.27 -26.57
CA GLU A 47 20.53 22.90 -26.12
C GLU A 47 20.57 22.76 -24.59
N ASP A 48 19.95 23.68 -23.84
CA ASP A 48 19.84 23.57 -22.39
C ASP A 48 19.11 22.26 -22.00
N ILE A 49 18.06 21.88 -22.73
CA ILE A 49 17.31 20.63 -22.47
C ILE A 49 18.17 19.40 -22.77
N LEU A 50 18.95 19.41 -23.85
CA LEU A 50 19.85 18.30 -24.21
C LEU A 50 20.94 18.08 -23.16
N GLU A 51 21.51 19.16 -22.62
CA GLU A 51 22.48 19.07 -21.51
C GLU A 51 21.87 18.41 -20.28
N ILE A 52 20.62 18.77 -19.93
CA ILE A 52 19.92 18.12 -18.82
C ILE A 52 19.64 16.65 -19.15
N CYS A 53 19.24 16.32 -20.37
CA CYS A 53 19.00 14.94 -20.78
C CYS A 53 20.25 14.06 -20.69
N GLU A 54 21.43 14.61 -20.99
CA GLU A 54 22.71 13.92 -20.78
C GLU A 54 22.97 13.72 -19.28
N ARG A 55 22.82 14.78 -18.47
CA ARG A 55 23.05 14.75 -17.02
C ARG A 55 22.18 13.72 -16.31
N GLU A 56 20.91 13.65 -16.69
CA GLU A 56 19.94 12.70 -16.12
C GLU A 56 20.04 11.30 -16.75
N LEU A 57 20.98 11.08 -17.68
CA LEU A 57 21.20 9.80 -18.37
C LEU A 57 20.00 9.32 -19.19
N LEU A 58 19.17 10.24 -19.68
CA LEU A 58 18.13 9.92 -20.65
C LEU A 58 18.77 9.49 -21.99
N PHE A 59 19.82 10.20 -22.39
CA PHE A 59 20.58 9.94 -23.61
C PHE A 59 22.07 9.89 -23.31
N ASN A 60 22.80 9.09 -24.09
CA ASN A 60 24.27 9.08 -24.05
C ASN A 60 24.86 10.18 -24.96
N LYS A 61 26.17 10.42 -24.85
CA LYS A 61 26.89 11.45 -25.61
C LYS A 61 26.73 11.33 -27.13
N GLU A 62 26.74 10.11 -27.66
CA GLU A 62 26.60 9.87 -29.11
C GLU A 62 25.21 10.25 -29.61
N GLN A 63 24.17 9.94 -28.83
CA GLN A 63 22.79 10.34 -29.11
C GLN A 63 22.62 11.86 -29.04
N ILE A 64 23.20 12.52 -28.03
CA ILE A 64 23.18 13.98 -27.90
C ILE A 64 23.86 14.66 -29.09
N GLN A 65 25.02 14.16 -29.52
CA GLN A 65 25.70 14.65 -30.72
C GLN A 65 24.82 14.48 -31.97
N THR A 66 24.20 13.31 -32.12
CA THR A 66 23.28 13.04 -33.23
C THR A 66 22.11 14.04 -33.24
N PHE A 67 21.48 14.29 -32.09
CA PHE A 67 20.39 15.28 -32.01
C PHE A 67 20.88 16.70 -32.36
N SER A 68 22.05 17.10 -31.87
CA SER A 68 22.65 18.40 -32.15
C SER A 68 22.90 18.62 -33.65
N GLU A 69 23.38 17.59 -34.35
CA GLU A 69 23.56 17.61 -35.81
C GLU A 69 22.23 17.72 -36.56
N GLN A 70 21.19 17.04 -36.08
CA GLN A 70 19.85 17.05 -36.68
C GLN A 70 19.16 18.41 -36.49
N ILE A 71 19.34 19.05 -35.32
CA ILE A 71 18.89 20.41 -35.04
C ILE A 71 19.58 21.39 -36.01
N THR A 72 20.91 21.33 -36.12
CA THR A 72 21.68 22.20 -37.03
C THR A 72 21.24 22.07 -38.50
N LYS A 73 20.75 20.88 -38.91
CA LYS A 73 20.23 20.63 -40.26
C LYS A 73 18.79 21.14 -40.46
N GLY A 74 18.12 21.64 -39.42
CA GLY A 74 16.74 22.12 -39.47
C GLY A 74 15.69 21.00 -39.51
N ASN A 75 16.04 19.77 -39.12
CA ASN A 75 15.14 18.61 -39.26
C ASN A 75 13.97 18.58 -38.26
N PHE A 76 14.01 19.46 -37.25
CA PHE A 76 12.97 19.62 -36.24
C PHE A 76 12.18 20.93 -36.39
N GLU A 77 12.28 21.57 -37.56
CA GLU A 77 11.66 22.86 -37.84
C GLU A 77 10.94 22.87 -39.20
N GLY A 78 10.09 23.87 -39.40
CA GLY A 78 9.41 24.12 -40.66
C GLY A 78 8.17 23.24 -40.93
N ASN A 79 7.45 23.57 -42.01
CA ASN A 79 6.13 23.00 -42.31
C ASN A 79 6.13 21.48 -42.47
N GLY A 80 7.22 20.89 -42.98
CA GLY A 80 7.34 19.44 -43.14
C GLY A 80 7.36 18.70 -41.80
N TYR A 81 8.07 19.24 -40.80
CA TYR A 81 8.11 18.68 -39.45
C TYR A 81 6.76 18.82 -38.74
N TYR A 82 6.12 19.99 -38.81
CA TYR A 82 4.79 20.19 -38.21
C TYR A 82 3.73 19.26 -38.81
N LYS A 83 3.75 19.07 -40.13
CA LYS A 83 2.86 18.12 -40.80
C LYS A 83 3.12 16.69 -40.33
N LEU A 84 4.37 16.31 -40.11
CA LEU A 84 4.73 14.99 -39.56
C LEU A 84 4.19 14.79 -38.15
N LEU A 85 4.26 15.82 -37.29
CA LEU A 85 3.70 15.76 -35.94
C LEU A 85 2.18 15.56 -35.98
N GLU A 86 1.50 16.32 -36.85
CA GLU A 86 0.05 16.21 -37.06
C GLU A 86 -0.36 14.83 -37.60
N GLU A 87 0.31 14.34 -38.65
CA GLU A 87 0.06 13.01 -39.24
C GLU A 87 0.25 11.87 -38.22
N LYS A 88 1.13 12.05 -37.24
CA LYS A 88 1.41 11.07 -36.18
C LYS A 88 0.64 11.31 -34.88
N ASN A 89 -0.24 12.32 -34.82
CA ASN A 89 -0.95 12.75 -33.62
C ASN A 89 0.00 12.98 -32.42
N ILE A 90 1.14 13.62 -32.67
CA ILE A 90 2.11 13.97 -31.63
C ILE A 90 1.71 15.32 -31.02
N PRO A 91 1.41 15.39 -29.71
CA PRO A 91 0.74 16.55 -29.11
C PRO A 91 1.70 17.70 -28.73
N TYR A 92 2.88 17.79 -29.35
CA TYR A 92 3.90 18.77 -28.99
C TYR A 92 4.01 19.89 -30.02
N GLU A 93 4.27 21.10 -29.54
CA GLU A 93 4.44 22.28 -30.39
C GLU A 93 5.80 22.30 -31.07
N ASN A 94 6.82 21.72 -30.45
CA ASN A 94 8.19 21.71 -30.95
C ASN A 94 9.03 20.62 -30.28
N PHE A 95 10.26 20.45 -30.77
CA PHE A 95 11.17 19.42 -30.27
C PHE A 95 11.65 19.66 -28.82
N LYS A 96 11.81 20.92 -28.41
CA LYS A 96 12.12 21.31 -27.02
C LYS A 96 11.08 20.74 -26.05
N GLU A 97 9.81 20.90 -26.40
CA GLU A 97 8.70 20.41 -25.60
C GLU A 97 8.66 18.88 -25.56
N TYR A 98 8.81 18.22 -26.71
CA TYR A 98 8.92 16.76 -26.78
C TYR A 98 10.00 16.22 -25.83
N LEU A 99 11.23 16.76 -25.91
CA LEU A 99 12.34 16.33 -25.07
C LEU A 99 12.04 16.53 -23.59
N THR A 100 11.42 17.65 -23.24
CA THR A 100 11.11 17.99 -21.84
C THR A 100 10.08 17.03 -21.24
N TYR A 101 9.00 16.69 -21.96
CA TYR A 101 8.04 15.70 -21.46
C TYR A 101 8.64 14.29 -21.40
N MET A 102 9.52 13.92 -22.34
CA MET A 102 10.24 12.65 -22.27
C MET A 102 11.19 12.58 -21.07
N LEU A 103 11.81 13.70 -20.71
CA LEU A 103 12.66 13.84 -19.53
C LEU A 103 11.85 13.75 -18.22
N ILE A 104 10.68 14.38 -18.16
CA ILE A 104 9.74 14.21 -17.03
C ILE A 104 9.34 12.74 -16.88
N ALA A 105 8.96 12.08 -17.98
CA ALA A 105 8.62 10.66 -17.97
C ALA A 105 9.80 9.80 -17.48
N HIS A 106 11.01 10.07 -17.98
CA HIS A 106 12.24 9.42 -17.54
C HIS A 106 12.44 9.52 -16.03
N LYS A 107 12.33 10.74 -15.49
CA LYS A 107 12.49 11.00 -14.06
C LYS A 107 11.44 10.25 -13.24
N LEU A 108 10.16 10.31 -13.62
CA LEU A 108 9.07 9.57 -12.96
C LEU A 108 9.31 8.06 -12.94
N TYR A 109 9.80 7.48 -14.04
CA TYR A 109 10.18 6.07 -14.06
C TYR A 109 11.39 5.81 -13.16
N SER A 110 12.45 6.63 -13.21
CA SER A 110 13.64 6.46 -12.38
C SER A 110 13.32 6.48 -10.88
N GLU A 111 12.36 7.31 -10.46
CA GLU A 111 11.94 7.50 -9.06
C GLU A 111 10.94 6.45 -8.54
N ASN A 112 10.70 5.40 -9.32
CA ASN A 112 9.78 4.32 -8.99
C ASN A 112 8.33 4.79 -8.74
N ILE A 113 7.89 5.86 -9.40
CA ILE A 113 6.50 6.34 -9.36
C ILE A 113 5.61 5.37 -10.14
N GLN A 114 4.38 5.14 -9.63
CA GLN A 114 3.36 4.32 -10.30
C GLN A 114 2.09 5.10 -10.65
N LEU A 115 1.80 6.19 -9.94
CA LEU A 115 0.65 7.06 -10.20
C LEU A 115 1.08 8.51 -10.15
N VAL A 116 0.58 9.31 -11.08
CA VAL A 116 0.86 10.74 -11.19
C VAL A 116 -0.45 11.52 -11.27
N VAL A 117 -0.54 12.64 -10.57
CA VAL A 117 -1.58 13.65 -10.76
C VAL A 117 -0.92 14.90 -11.33
N ILE A 118 -1.17 15.17 -12.61
CA ILE A 118 -0.72 16.39 -13.27
C ILE A 118 -1.69 17.53 -12.95
N THR A 119 -1.18 18.69 -12.58
CA THR A 119 -2.01 19.79 -12.05
C THR A 119 -1.47 21.12 -12.51
N ASP A 120 -1.39 21.33 -13.82
CA ASP A 120 -0.86 22.58 -14.33
C ASP A 120 -1.70 23.80 -13.89
N HIS A 121 -1.03 24.93 -13.70
CA HIS A 121 -1.68 26.17 -13.27
C HIS A 121 -2.71 26.62 -14.30
N ASN A 122 -3.97 26.59 -13.89
CA ASN A 122 -5.12 27.17 -14.59
C ASN A 122 -5.36 26.57 -16.00
N THR A 123 -4.75 25.42 -16.31
CA THR A 123 -4.88 24.72 -17.59
C THR A 123 -4.78 23.21 -17.42
N ILE A 124 -5.33 22.45 -18.37
CA ILE A 124 -5.15 20.99 -18.49
C ILE A 124 -4.24 20.61 -19.68
N GLY A 125 -3.61 21.61 -20.33
CA GLY A 125 -2.88 21.43 -21.58
C GLY A 125 -1.68 20.47 -21.51
N GLY A 126 -1.15 20.20 -20.31
CA GLY A 126 -0.07 19.24 -20.12
C GLY A 126 -0.53 17.78 -20.07
N TYR A 127 -1.83 17.49 -19.90
CA TYR A 127 -2.33 16.13 -19.68
C TYR A 127 -2.02 15.20 -20.85
N ASP A 128 -2.47 15.54 -22.06
CA ASP A 128 -2.26 14.72 -23.24
C ASP A 128 -0.77 14.62 -23.61
N LYS A 129 -0.02 15.71 -23.38
CA LYS A 129 1.43 15.80 -23.59
C LYS A 129 2.21 14.84 -22.67
N LEU A 130 1.88 14.80 -21.38
CA LEU A 130 2.51 13.85 -20.44
C LEU A 130 2.02 12.43 -20.65
N LYS A 131 0.72 12.23 -20.96
CA LYS A 131 0.17 10.92 -21.29
C LYS A 131 0.89 10.29 -22.48
N PHE A 132 1.15 11.08 -23.53
CA PHE A 132 1.94 10.63 -24.68
C PHE A 132 3.35 10.20 -24.26
N ALA A 133 4.08 11.05 -23.53
CA ALA A 133 5.45 10.75 -23.11
C ALA A 133 5.54 9.50 -22.22
N LEU A 134 4.62 9.32 -21.26
CA LEU A 134 4.59 8.13 -20.40
C LEU A 134 4.36 6.85 -21.20
N ASN A 135 3.47 6.89 -22.20
CA ASN A 135 3.18 5.77 -23.07
C ASN A 135 4.35 5.42 -24.00
N GLU A 136 4.96 6.43 -24.63
CA GLU A 136 6.10 6.22 -25.52
C GLU A 136 7.34 5.75 -24.76
N TYR A 137 7.62 6.35 -23.59
CA TYR A 137 8.70 5.91 -22.71
C TYR A 137 8.48 4.46 -22.25
N PHE A 138 7.25 4.10 -21.87
CA PHE A 138 6.92 2.73 -21.49
C PHE A 138 7.19 1.74 -22.61
N LYS A 139 6.67 2.00 -23.82
CA LYS A 139 6.81 1.12 -24.98
C LYS A 139 8.26 0.92 -25.38
N THR A 140 9.04 2.01 -25.40
CA THR A 140 10.41 2.02 -25.94
C THR A 140 11.47 1.57 -24.94
N ARG A 141 11.27 1.80 -23.65
CA ARG A 141 12.32 1.59 -22.63
C ARG A 141 11.95 0.63 -21.50
N ILE A 142 10.68 0.41 -21.21
CA ILE A 142 10.25 -0.39 -20.04
C ILE A 142 9.67 -1.75 -20.43
N LYS A 143 8.78 -1.79 -21.43
CA LYS A 143 7.99 -2.98 -21.78
C LYS A 143 8.85 -4.19 -22.17
N SER A 144 9.98 -3.95 -22.83
CA SER A 144 10.94 -4.99 -23.25
C SER A 144 11.99 -5.31 -22.18
N SER A 145 12.01 -4.59 -21.06
CA SER A 145 12.94 -4.87 -19.96
C SER A 145 12.52 -6.13 -19.20
N ALA A 146 13.48 -6.84 -18.61
CA ALA A 146 13.22 -7.98 -17.73
C ALA A 146 12.48 -7.59 -16.43
N THR A 147 12.25 -6.29 -16.19
CA THR A 147 11.50 -5.82 -15.04
C THR A 147 10.00 -5.83 -15.36
N TYR A 148 9.20 -6.58 -14.60
CA TYR A 148 7.73 -6.66 -14.71
C TYR A 148 7.03 -5.35 -14.25
N ARG A 149 7.51 -4.20 -14.71
CA ARG A 149 6.99 -2.89 -14.31
C ARG A 149 5.81 -2.52 -15.21
N LYS A 150 4.72 -2.01 -14.59
CA LYS A 150 3.55 -1.50 -15.30
C LYS A 150 3.79 -0.06 -15.77
N SER A 151 3.02 0.37 -16.77
CA SER A 151 2.96 1.79 -17.15
C SER A 151 2.49 2.63 -15.96
N ILE A 152 3.06 3.82 -15.83
CA ILE A 152 2.59 4.83 -14.87
C ILE A 152 1.16 5.22 -15.22
N PHE A 153 0.30 5.27 -14.20
CA PHE A 153 -1.09 5.72 -14.35
C PHE A 153 -1.18 7.22 -14.12
N LEU A 154 -1.70 7.95 -15.10
CA LEU A 154 -1.86 9.41 -15.05
C LEU A 154 -3.30 9.76 -14.73
N LEU A 155 -3.51 10.60 -13.73
CA LEU A 155 -4.80 11.20 -13.41
C LEU A 155 -4.85 12.63 -13.95
N LEU A 156 -5.99 12.96 -14.56
CA LEU A 156 -6.29 14.32 -15.02
C LEU A 156 -6.45 15.23 -13.80
N GLY A 157 -5.70 16.32 -13.77
CA GLY A 157 -5.85 17.33 -12.74
C GLY A 157 -5.57 18.74 -13.26
N LEU A 158 -5.84 19.70 -12.38
CA LEU A 158 -5.82 21.13 -12.64
C LEU A 158 -5.60 21.84 -11.31
N GLU A 159 -4.61 22.73 -11.22
CA GLU A 159 -4.48 23.64 -10.07
C GLU A 159 -5.06 25.01 -10.42
N ILE A 160 -5.98 25.51 -9.60
CA ILE A 160 -6.68 26.77 -9.83
C ILE A 160 -6.24 27.80 -8.80
N SER A 161 -5.69 28.92 -9.27
CA SER A 161 -5.36 30.07 -8.44
C SER A 161 -6.63 30.87 -8.10
N CYS A 162 -7.01 30.90 -6.81
CA CYS A 162 -8.27 31.48 -6.35
C CYS A 162 -8.09 32.89 -5.76
N SER A 163 -9.18 33.67 -5.72
CA SER A 163 -9.15 35.07 -5.25
C SER A 163 -8.83 35.25 -3.77
N ASP A 164 -8.98 34.20 -2.96
CA ASP A 164 -8.59 34.16 -1.56
C ASP A 164 -7.10 33.82 -1.34
N LYS A 165 -6.29 33.86 -2.42
CA LYS A 165 -4.84 33.54 -2.47
C LYS A 165 -4.47 32.11 -2.11
N ASN A 166 -5.45 31.22 -2.11
CA ASN A 166 -5.26 29.78 -2.00
C ASN A 166 -5.25 29.17 -3.40
N HIS A 167 -4.60 28.02 -3.53
CA HIS A 167 -4.72 27.20 -4.72
C HIS A 167 -5.56 25.96 -4.44
N VAL A 168 -6.40 25.61 -5.40
CA VAL A 168 -7.25 24.42 -5.33
C VAL A 168 -6.86 23.47 -6.45
N VAL A 169 -6.47 22.25 -6.07
CA VAL A 169 -6.27 21.16 -7.02
C VAL A 169 -7.60 20.44 -7.22
N GLY A 170 -7.99 20.29 -8.49
CA GLY A 170 -9.04 19.38 -8.94
C GLY A 170 -8.45 18.13 -9.57
N ILE A 171 -8.96 16.96 -9.21
CA ILE A 171 -8.59 15.66 -9.79
C ILE A 171 -9.85 15.03 -10.39
N PHE A 172 -9.75 14.51 -11.61
CA PHE A 172 -10.88 14.08 -12.41
C PHE A 172 -10.65 12.71 -13.05
N ASP A 173 -11.76 12.04 -13.39
CA ASP A 173 -11.72 10.93 -14.34
C ASP A 173 -11.44 11.48 -15.74
N GLU A 174 -10.64 10.78 -16.54
CA GLU A 174 -10.32 11.18 -17.91
C GLU A 174 -11.58 11.35 -18.77
N SER A 175 -12.62 10.54 -18.52
CA SER A 175 -13.90 10.65 -19.23
C SER A 175 -14.57 12.01 -19.09
N SER A 176 -14.18 12.81 -18.09
CA SER A 176 -14.74 14.15 -17.82
C SER A 176 -13.90 15.29 -18.39
N ILE A 177 -12.93 15.02 -19.27
CA ILE A 177 -12.01 16.05 -19.81
C ILE A 177 -12.74 17.22 -20.48
N SER A 178 -13.86 16.96 -21.15
CA SER A 178 -14.67 17.98 -21.80
C SER A 178 -15.35 18.91 -20.78
N GLU A 179 -15.84 18.38 -19.67
CA GLU A 179 -16.44 19.11 -18.57
C GLU A 179 -15.38 19.95 -17.83
N VAL A 180 -14.18 19.41 -17.64
CA VAL A 180 -13.05 20.14 -17.06
C VAL A 180 -12.65 21.29 -17.97
N GLN A 181 -12.55 21.08 -19.28
CA GLN A 181 -12.28 22.16 -20.24
C GLN A 181 -13.36 23.26 -20.21
N LYS A 182 -14.63 22.89 -20.07
CA LYS A 182 -15.73 23.87 -19.89
C LYS A 182 -15.58 24.63 -18.57
N LEU A 183 -15.18 23.98 -17.48
CA LEU A 183 -14.90 24.63 -16.20
C LEU A 183 -13.78 25.67 -16.36
N VAL A 184 -12.69 25.31 -17.04
CA VAL A 184 -11.59 26.23 -17.34
C VAL A 184 -12.10 27.42 -18.15
N ASN A 185 -12.73 27.18 -19.31
CA ASN A 185 -13.17 28.25 -20.22
C ASN A 185 -14.20 29.22 -19.59
N ASN A 186 -15.02 28.74 -18.65
CA ASN A 186 -16.10 29.55 -18.07
C ASN A 186 -15.70 30.30 -16.79
N HIS A 187 -14.61 29.89 -16.12
CA HIS A 187 -14.29 30.38 -14.77
C HIS A 187 -12.85 30.83 -14.58
N ILE A 188 -11.94 30.46 -15.49
CA ILE A 188 -10.54 30.86 -15.47
C ILE A 188 -10.36 32.01 -16.46
N TYR A 189 -9.92 33.16 -15.96
CA TYR A 189 -9.74 34.38 -16.75
C TYR A 189 -8.45 34.36 -17.55
N SER A 190 -7.36 33.88 -16.93
CA SER A 190 -6.06 33.73 -17.58
C SER A 190 -5.29 32.57 -16.94
N THR A 191 -4.29 32.03 -17.65
CA THR A 191 -3.44 30.97 -17.12
C THR A 191 -2.50 31.45 -16.01
N VAL A 192 -2.32 32.77 -15.88
CA VAL A 192 -1.44 33.41 -14.88
C VAL A 192 -2.23 33.84 -13.65
N ASP A 193 -3.36 34.53 -13.83
CA ASP A 193 -4.13 35.13 -12.74
C ASP A 193 -5.18 34.18 -12.15
N GLY A 194 -5.59 33.15 -12.89
CA GLY A 194 -6.60 32.18 -12.45
C GLY A 194 -8.01 32.75 -12.43
N THR A 195 -8.67 32.75 -11.27
CA THR A 195 -10.10 33.07 -11.14
C THR A 195 -10.40 34.12 -10.06
N ILE A 196 -11.51 34.84 -10.25
CA ILE A 196 -12.08 35.71 -9.20
C ILE A 196 -12.83 34.92 -8.13
N ASP A 197 -13.12 33.64 -8.37
CA ASP A 197 -13.80 32.78 -7.42
C ASP A 197 -12.90 32.41 -6.24
N THR A 198 -13.52 32.22 -5.07
CA THR A 198 -12.81 31.74 -3.87
C THR A 198 -12.61 30.22 -3.92
N SER A 199 -11.68 29.72 -3.12
CA SER A 199 -11.40 28.27 -3.00
C SER A 199 -12.63 27.44 -2.67
N LEU A 200 -13.48 27.88 -1.74
CA LEU A 200 -14.75 27.22 -1.42
C LEU A 200 -15.67 27.07 -2.65
N THR A 201 -15.78 28.13 -3.46
CA THR A 201 -16.59 28.14 -4.68
C THR A 201 -16.02 27.16 -5.70
N ILE A 202 -14.71 27.18 -5.90
CA ILE A 202 -14.04 26.29 -6.86
C ILE A 202 -14.14 24.82 -6.44
N ILE A 203 -13.93 24.48 -5.17
CA ILE A 203 -14.11 23.12 -4.66
C ILE A 203 -15.53 22.61 -4.94
N LYS A 204 -16.56 23.44 -4.70
CA LYS A 204 -17.96 23.08 -5.01
C LYS A 204 -18.20 22.87 -6.50
N LYS A 205 -17.59 23.68 -7.37
CA LYS A 205 -17.68 23.52 -8.84
C LYS A 205 -17.00 22.23 -9.31
N ILE A 206 -15.82 21.92 -8.78
CA ILE A 206 -15.10 20.66 -9.03
C ILE A 206 -15.96 19.46 -8.63
N GLN A 207 -16.52 19.47 -7.42
CA GLN A 207 -17.37 18.40 -6.92
C GLN A 207 -18.64 18.21 -7.77
N LYS A 208 -19.22 19.31 -8.28
CA LYS A 208 -20.44 19.27 -9.12
C LYS A 208 -20.24 18.51 -10.42
N ILE A 209 -19.04 18.57 -11.02
CA ILE A 209 -18.70 17.80 -12.23
C ILE A 209 -18.10 16.44 -11.90
N GLY A 210 -18.22 15.98 -10.65
CA GLY A 210 -17.71 14.68 -10.23
C GLY A 210 -16.20 14.63 -10.07
N GLY A 211 -15.53 15.76 -9.85
CA GLY A 211 -14.11 15.82 -9.49
C GLY A 211 -13.88 15.70 -7.98
N ILE A 212 -12.62 15.58 -7.59
CA ILE A 212 -12.13 15.67 -6.22
C ILE A 212 -11.39 17.00 -6.09
N GLY A 213 -11.86 17.89 -5.22
CA GLY A 213 -11.24 19.20 -4.98
C GLY A 213 -10.57 19.26 -3.60
N TYR A 214 -9.35 19.76 -3.54
CA TYR A 214 -8.62 19.96 -2.29
C TYR A 214 -7.77 21.23 -2.29
N ILE A 215 -7.44 21.73 -1.10
CA ILE A 215 -6.57 22.91 -0.94
C ILE A 215 -5.12 22.46 -0.99
N ALA A 216 -4.38 22.95 -1.98
CA ALA A 216 -2.97 22.66 -2.14
C ALA A 216 -2.09 23.49 -1.19
N HIS A 217 -0.89 22.96 -0.94
CA HIS A 217 0.23 23.51 -0.17
C HIS A 217 -0.22 24.41 0.98
N ILE A 218 -1.17 23.88 1.77
CA ILE A 218 -1.91 24.64 2.77
C ILE A 218 -1.01 25.23 3.86
N ASN A 219 0.18 24.67 4.03
CA ASN A 219 1.24 25.19 4.89
C ASN A 219 1.74 26.59 4.47
N SER A 220 1.55 26.99 3.21
CA SER A 220 1.87 28.32 2.70
C SER A 220 0.71 29.31 2.79
N SER A 221 -0.50 28.85 3.15
CA SER A 221 -1.71 29.68 3.16
C SER A 221 -1.74 30.70 4.30
N ASP A 222 -2.14 31.93 3.93
CA ASP A 222 -2.52 33.00 4.85
C ASP A 222 -3.95 32.85 5.41
N PHE A 223 -4.75 31.93 4.84
CA PHE A 223 -6.17 31.71 5.15
C PHE A 223 -6.96 33.03 5.18
N LEU A 224 -7.03 33.72 4.05
CA LEU A 224 -7.81 34.95 3.94
C LEU A 224 -9.32 34.64 4.02
N GLY A 225 -10.11 35.65 4.39
CA GLY A 225 -11.58 35.55 4.50
C GLY A 225 -12.11 35.55 5.94
N THR A 226 -13.44 35.59 6.07
CA THR A 226 -14.13 35.67 7.36
C THR A 226 -14.08 34.35 8.13
N GLY A 227 -14.35 34.38 9.44
CA GLY A 227 -14.42 33.15 10.25
C GLY A 227 -15.50 32.17 9.76
N LEU A 228 -16.63 32.68 9.26
CA LEU A 228 -17.69 31.84 8.68
C LEU A 228 -17.23 31.19 7.37
N TYR A 229 -16.54 31.94 6.51
CA TYR A 229 -15.96 31.42 5.27
C TYR A 229 -15.01 30.24 5.54
N LYS A 230 -14.09 30.40 6.50
CA LYS A 230 -13.13 29.35 6.88
C LYS A 230 -13.83 28.10 7.43
N LYS A 231 -14.87 28.28 8.25
CA LYS A 231 -15.69 27.17 8.75
C LYS A 231 -16.32 26.35 7.63
N GLU A 232 -16.92 27.03 6.65
CA GLU A 232 -17.50 26.37 5.47
C GLU A 232 -16.44 25.69 4.59
N LEU A 233 -15.27 26.33 4.44
CA LEU A 233 -14.14 25.78 3.67
C LEU A 233 -13.67 24.44 4.25
N PHE A 234 -13.37 24.39 5.56
CA PHE A 234 -12.92 23.15 6.21
C PHE A 234 -14.04 22.14 6.49
N ALA A 235 -15.31 22.57 6.47
CA ALA A 235 -16.43 21.64 6.44
C ALA A 235 -16.49 20.92 5.09
N THR A 236 -16.32 21.65 3.98
CA THR A 236 -16.44 21.16 2.59
C THR A 236 -15.23 20.32 2.15
N SER A 237 -14.02 20.73 2.53
CA SER A 237 -12.78 20.06 2.15
C SER A 237 -12.20 19.25 3.30
N HIS A 238 -12.20 17.93 3.13
CA HIS A 238 -11.56 16.99 4.07
C HIS A 238 -10.16 16.57 3.63
N LEU A 239 -9.77 16.88 2.39
CA LEU A 239 -8.49 16.55 1.79
C LEU A 239 -7.62 17.80 1.79
N LEU A 240 -6.38 17.71 2.27
CA LEU A 240 -5.47 18.85 2.38
C LEU A 240 -4.07 18.46 1.87
N GLY A 241 -3.51 19.27 0.98
CA GLY A 241 -2.16 19.08 0.42
C GLY A 241 -1.10 19.84 1.21
N PHE A 242 0.03 19.19 1.46
CA PHE A 242 1.17 19.74 2.18
C PHE A 242 2.45 19.54 1.38
N THR A 243 3.23 20.61 1.22
CA THR A 243 4.60 20.53 0.67
C THR A 243 5.67 20.36 1.74
N SER A 244 5.29 20.49 3.01
CA SER A 244 6.12 20.15 4.16
C SER A 244 5.27 19.60 5.29
N LEU A 245 5.72 18.48 5.87
CA LEU A 245 5.07 17.86 7.04
C LEU A 245 5.60 18.42 8.37
N ASN A 246 6.59 19.32 8.32
CA ASN A 246 7.14 19.96 9.51
C ASN A 246 6.10 20.87 10.15
N ASN A 247 5.98 20.83 11.48
CA ASN A 247 5.06 21.66 12.27
C ASN A 247 3.57 21.53 11.86
N ILE A 248 3.17 20.38 11.28
CA ILE A 248 1.79 20.15 10.86
C ILE A 248 0.82 20.31 12.03
N ASP A 249 1.16 19.82 13.23
CA ASP A 249 0.30 19.93 14.42
C ASP A 249 0.02 21.39 14.80
N ASN A 250 1.06 22.22 14.81
CA ASN A 250 0.93 23.64 15.10
C ASN A 250 0.09 24.37 14.03
N LEU A 251 0.17 23.98 12.76
CA LEU A 251 -0.72 24.51 11.71
C LEU A 251 -2.17 24.14 11.98
N PHE A 252 -2.43 22.86 12.31
CA PHE A 252 -3.77 22.38 12.62
C PHE A 252 -4.36 23.13 13.81
N GLU A 253 -3.66 23.18 14.94
CA GLU A 253 -4.12 23.83 16.17
C GLU A 253 -4.38 25.34 15.97
N LYS A 254 -3.47 26.05 15.30
CA LYS A 254 -3.54 27.52 15.21
C LYS A 254 -4.37 28.04 14.04
N LYS A 255 -4.53 27.28 12.95
CA LYS A 255 -5.16 27.81 11.73
C LYS A 255 -6.36 27.01 11.23
N ILE A 256 -6.43 25.70 11.48
CA ILE A 256 -7.48 24.83 10.92
C ILE A 256 -8.56 24.51 11.96
N LEU A 257 -8.16 23.96 13.11
CA LEU A 257 -9.06 23.48 14.16
C LEU A 257 -9.81 24.62 14.86
N GLN A 258 -9.31 25.87 14.79
CA GLN A 258 -10.07 27.04 15.25
C GLN A 258 -11.36 27.28 14.45
N TYR A 259 -11.42 26.77 13.22
CA TYR A 259 -12.54 26.92 12.31
C TYR A 259 -13.17 25.57 11.94
N SER A 260 -12.87 24.48 12.65
CA SER A 260 -13.44 23.15 12.36
C SER A 260 -13.74 22.40 13.65
N ASN A 261 -14.89 21.74 13.71
CA ASN A 261 -15.25 20.85 14.83
C ASN A 261 -14.67 19.43 14.66
N LYS A 262 -13.92 19.19 13.57
CA LYS A 262 -13.27 17.90 13.28
C LYS A 262 -11.96 17.80 14.05
N ARG A 263 -11.46 16.58 14.30
CA ARG A 263 -10.09 16.38 14.78
C ARG A 263 -9.12 16.32 13.60
N LYS A 264 -7.82 16.42 13.87
CA LYS A 264 -6.78 16.28 12.83
C LYS A 264 -6.93 14.96 12.06
N GLU A 265 -7.21 13.87 12.77
CA GLU A 265 -7.35 12.53 12.19
C GLU A 265 -8.59 12.38 11.30
N ASP A 266 -9.49 13.37 11.31
CA ASP A 266 -10.69 13.38 10.46
C ASP A 266 -10.43 14.08 9.10
N PHE A 267 -9.20 14.55 8.88
CA PHE A 267 -8.71 15.06 7.59
C PHE A 267 -7.76 14.05 6.92
N CYS A 268 -7.88 13.95 5.60
CA CYS A 268 -6.93 13.24 4.76
C CYS A 268 -5.78 14.18 4.38
N ILE A 269 -4.55 13.81 4.73
CA ILE A 269 -3.34 14.58 4.44
C ILE A 269 -2.65 13.95 3.23
N ILE A 270 -2.34 14.77 2.23
CA ILE A 270 -1.53 14.41 1.07
C ILE A 270 -0.18 15.10 1.20
N TYR A 271 0.90 14.32 1.13
CA TYR A 271 2.24 14.87 0.94
C TYR A 271 2.48 15.00 -0.56
N GLU A 272 2.53 16.24 -1.04
CA GLU A 272 2.53 16.55 -2.46
C GLU A 272 3.84 17.21 -2.91
N GLY A 273 4.13 17.00 -4.20
CA GLY A 273 5.33 17.48 -4.88
C GLY A 273 5.39 19.00 -4.94
N ASP A 274 4.36 19.58 -5.56
CA ASP A 274 4.37 20.96 -6.05
C ASP A 274 5.61 21.18 -6.96
N SER A 275 5.85 20.17 -7.80
CA SER A 275 7.13 19.94 -8.47
C SER A 275 7.26 20.84 -9.70
N HIS A 276 8.05 21.91 -9.57
CA HIS A 276 8.36 22.88 -10.64
C HIS A 276 9.71 22.62 -11.30
N TYR A 277 10.56 21.85 -10.63
CA TYR A 277 11.87 21.41 -11.10
C TYR A 277 11.88 19.90 -11.28
N LEU A 278 12.72 19.41 -12.19
CA LEU A 278 12.90 17.96 -12.39
C LEU A 278 13.43 17.27 -11.11
N GLU A 279 14.25 17.97 -10.34
CA GLU A 279 14.83 17.49 -9.07
C GLU A 279 13.79 17.28 -7.96
N ASP A 280 12.63 17.93 -8.03
CA ASP A 280 11.58 17.81 -7.01
C ASP A 280 10.79 16.50 -7.14
N ILE A 281 10.74 15.97 -8.36
CA ILE A 281 9.96 14.77 -8.68
C ILE A 281 10.50 13.58 -7.88
N GLY A 282 9.61 12.90 -7.17
CA GLY A 282 9.95 11.71 -6.39
C GLY A 282 10.50 11.96 -4.98
N ILE A 283 10.53 13.22 -4.53
CA ILE A 283 10.97 13.62 -3.19
C ILE A 283 9.79 13.67 -2.21
N ARG A 284 8.69 14.33 -2.57
CA ARG A 284 7.49 14.50 -1.72
C ARG A 284 6.34 13.67 -2.26
N ASN A 285 6.25 12.43 -1.79
CA ASN A 285 5.29 11.48 -2.32
C ASN A 285 4.31 11.00 -1.26
N THR A 286 3.10 10.73 -1.72
CA THR A 286 2.09 10.02 -0.96
C THR A 286 2.07 8.56 -1.40
N TRP A 287 2.01 7.65 -0.44
CA TRP A 287 1.83 6.23 -0.70
C TRP A 287 0.37 5.86 -0.56
N ILE A 288 -0.20 5.28 -1.61
CA ILE A 288 -1.62 4.92 -1.65
C ILE A 288 -1.78 3.42 -1.88
N LYS A 289 -2.55 2.78 -1.02
CA LYS A 289 -2.92 1.37 -1.15
C LYS A 289 -4.17 1.25 -2.04
N ILE A 290 -3.99 0.74 -3.26
CA ILE A 290 -5.05 0.57 -4.24
C ILE A 290 -4.97 -0.80 -4.91
N ASN A 291 -6.13 -1.39 -5.18
CA ASN A 291 -6.27 -2.70 -5.86
C ASN A 291 -6.03 -2.60 -7.36
N GLU A 292 -6.50 -1.51 -7.97
CA GLU A 292 -6.40 -1.21 -9.38
C GLU A 292 -6.09 0.27 -9.57
N LEU A 293 -5.24 0.59 -10.54
CA LEU A 293 -4.93 1.97 -10.92
C LEU A 293 -6.10 2.52 -11.74
N SER A 294 -7.03 3.18 -11.08
CA SER A 294 -8.17 3.87 -11.69
C SER A 294 -8.58 5.07 -10.84
N PHE A 295 -9.28 6.03 -11.43
CA PHE A 295 -9.83 7.17 -10.69
C PHE A 295 -10.79 6.74 -9.58
N ASN A 296 -11.64 5.74 -9.83
CA ASN A 296 -12.58 5.23 -8.83
C ASN A 296 -11.88 4.58 -7.63
N SER A 297 -10.82 3.81 -7.87
CA SER A 297 -10.00 3.23 -6.79
C SER A 297 -9.25 4.30 -6.01
N PHE A 298 -8.73 5.33 -6.69
CA PHE A 298 -8.11 6.49 -6.05
C PHE A 298 -9.10 7.26 -5.17
N ARG A 299 -10.30 7.55 -5.69
CA ARG A 299 -11.40 8.15 -4.93
C ARG A 299 -11.75 7.32 -3.70
N LYS A 300 -11.88 6.00 -3.85
CA LYS A 300 -12.20 5.10 -2.74
C LYS A 300 -11.11 5.13 -1.66
N ALA A 301 -9.84 5.14 -2.07
CA ALA A 301 -8.72 5.25 -1.14
C ALA A 301 -8.74 6.57 -0.35
N LEU A 302 -9.19 7.67 -0.96
CA LEU A 302 -9.38 8.95 -0.26
C LEU A 302 -10.55 8.93 0.72
N THR A 303 -11.61 8.16 0.46
CA THR A 303 -12.69 7.95 1.43
C THR A 303 -12.20 7.13 2.63
N ASP A 304 -11.43 6.07 2.37
CA ASP A 304 -10.86 5.17 3.39
C ASP A 304 -9.41 5.53 3.74
N TYR A 305 -9.09 6.83 3.78
CA TYR A 305 -7.72 7.35 3.85
C TYR A 305 -6.93 6.83 5.06
N LYS A 306 -7.59 6.61 6.20
CA LYS A 306 -6.96 6.11 7.45
C LYS A 306 -6.23 4.77 7.26
N PHE A 307 -6.64 3.97 6.28
CA PHE A 307 -6.04 2.66 5.99
C PHE A 307 -5.35 2.62 4.62
N SER A 308 -5.52 3.66 3.81
CA SER A 308 -5.16 3.63 2.40
C SER A 308 -4.10 4.66 2.03
N ILE A 309 -3.93 5.73 2.82
CA ILE A 309 -3.07 6.86 2.48
C ILE A 309 -2.02 7.05 3.57
N TYR A 310 -0.77 7.15 3.13
CA TYR A 310 0.39 7.27 4.00
C TYR A 310 1.32 8.35 3.43
N THR A 311 1.72 9.32 4.24
CA THR A 311 2.67 10.37 3.86
C THR A 311 4.11 9.88 3.84
N GLU A 312 4.36 8.72 4.44
CA GLU A 312 5.62 7.99 4.40
C GLU A 312 5.34 6.55 3.98
N LYS A 313 6.36 5.85 3.46
CA LYS A 313 6.19 4.46 3.06
C LYS A 313 5.90 3.63 4.33
N PRO A 314 4.71 3.04 4.50
CA PRO A 314 4.45 2.20 5.66
C PRO A 314 5.37 0.98 5.66
N GLN A 315 5.88 0.63 6.83
CA GLN A 315 6.54 -0.66 7.04
C GLN A 315 5.49 -1.76 6.83
N VAL A 316 5.80 -2.70 5.94
CA VAL A 316 4.91 -3.82 5.68
C VAL A 316 5.23 -4.90 6.70
N THR A 317 4.21 -5.50 7.32
CA THR A 317 4.41 -6.68 8.17
C THR A 317 5.08 -7.78 7.36
N ASP A 318 6.19 -8.29 7.87
CA ASP A 318 6.90 -9.45 7.34
C ASP A 318 6.36 -10.76 7.94
N LYS A 319 5.26 -10.67 8.72
CA LYS A 319 4.59 -11.79 9.37
C LYS A 319 3.10 -11.77 9.07
N PHE A 320 2.62 -12.72 8.28
CA PHE A 320 1.19 -12.90 8.04
C PHE A 320 0.89 -14.27 7.42
N ILE A 321 -0.31 -14.79 7.67
CA ILE A 321 -0.85 -15.95 6.96
C ILE A 321 -1.29 -15.48 5.59
N LYS A 322 -0.91 -16.19 4.53
CA LYS A 322 -1.27 -15.90 3.14
C LYS A 322 -2.51 -16.66 2.69
N ASN A 323 -2.59 -17.93 3.01
CA ASN A 323 -3.74 -18.76 2.68
C ASN A 323 -3.83 -19.97 3.61
N ILE A 324 -5.03 -20.54 3.67
CA ILE A 324 -5.32 -21.81 4.33
C ILE A 324 -6.08 -22.67 3.34
N HIS A 325 -5.57 -23.87 3.10
CA HIS A 325 -6.20 -24.91 2.30
C HIS A 325 -6.50 -26.12 3.16
N VAL A 326 -7.78 -26.43 3.31
CA VAL A 326 -8.24 -27.66 3.95
C VAL A 326 -8.63 -28.63 2.84
N LYS A 327 -7.93 -29.77 2.77
CA LYS A 327 -8.19 -30.77 1.73
C LYS A 327 -9.55 -31.43 1.95
N PRO A 328 -10.22 -31.88 0.87
CA PRO A 328 -11.47 -32.62 0.98
C PRO A 328 -11.38 -33.77 1.98
N SER A 329 -12.36 -33.84 2.87
CA SER A 329 -12.53 -34.98 3.77
C SER A 329 -14.01 -35.35 3.91
N ASP A 330 -14.26 -36.60 4.24
CA ASP A 330 -15.58 -37.18 4.44
C ASP A 330 -16.31 -36.58 5.65
N LYS A 331 -15.56 -36.22 6.69
CA LYS A 331 -16.10 -35.77 7.98
C LYS A 331 -15.72 -34.33 8.35
N GLY A 332 -14.72 -33.73 7.69
CA GLY A 332 -14.29 -32.38 7.99
C GLY A 332 -15.41 -31.36 7.77
N PHE A 333 -15.55 -30.48 8.75
CA PHE A 333 -16.55 -29.41 8.71
C PHE A 333 -16.23 -28.37 7.63
N LEU A 334 -14.97 -27.95 7.53
CA LEU A 334 -14.45 -27.10 6.47
C LEU A 334 -13.93 -27.99 5.32
N GLY A 335 -14.47 -27.82 4.12
CA GLY A 335 -14.01 -28.61 2.97
C GLY A 335 -14.53 -30.04 2.97
N ASN A 336 -15.76 -30.26 3.44
CA ASN A 336 -16.46 -31.53 3.20
C ASN A 336 -16.49 -31.83 1.70
N ILE A 337 -16.37 -33.09 1.30
CA ILE A 337 -16.46 -33.52 -0.12
C ILE A 337 -17.73 -32.96 -0.81
N SER A 338 -18.82 -32.75 -0.07
CA SER A 338 -20.03 -32.09 -0.58
C SER A 338 -19.85 -30.65 -1.05
N ILE A 339 -18.72 -30.00 -0.74
CA ILE A 339 -18.36 -28.63 -1.11
C ILE A 339 -17.59 -28.60 -2.45
N GLY A 340 -17.15 -29.76 -2.96
CA GLY A 340 -16.47 -29.94 -4.24
C GLY A 340 -15.03 -30.47 -4.11
N ASP A 341 -14.45 -30.90 -5.23
CA ASP A 341 -13.16 -31.61 -5.29
C ASP A 341 -11.95 -30.77 -4.82
N ASN A 342 -12.10 -29.44 -4.75
CA ASN A 342 -11.01 -28.53 -4.38
C ASN A 342 -10.89 -28.26 -2.87
N GLY A 343 -11.84 -28.75 -2.04
CA GLY A 343 -11.83 -28.56 -0.59
C GLY A 343 -12.21 -27.13 -0.17
N PHE A 344 -11.76 -26.70 1.01
CA PHE A 344 -11.99 -25.34 1.51
C PHE A 344 -10.71 -24.51 1.40
N TYR A 345 -10.80 -23.35 0.75
CA TYR A 345 -9.68 -22.49 0.45
C TYR A 345 -9.99 -21.04 0.86
N VAL A 346 -9.08 -20.40 1.57
CA VAL A 346 -9.19 -19.00 1.98
C VAL A 346 -7.86 -18.29 1.75
N ASP A 347 -7.91 -17.19 0.98
CA ASP A 347 -6.80 -16.23 0.89
C ASP A 347 -6.93 -15.17 1.99
N PHE A 348 -5.79 -14.81 2.55
CA PHE A 348 -5.63 -13.74 3.54
C PHE A 348 -4.84 -12.60 2.90
N SER A 349 -5.32 -11.37 3.12
CA SER A 349 -4.51 -10.20 2.81
C SER A 349 -3.50 -9.98 3.93
N LYS A 350 -2.33 -9.40 3.61
CA LYS A 350 -1.33 -8.99 4.60
C LYS A 350 -1.87 -8.04 5.68
N ASP A 351 -2.99 -7.37 5.39
CA ASP A 351 -3.64 -6.40 6.27
C ASP A 351 -4.98 -6.94 6.81
N LEU A 352 -5.26 -8.25 6.67
CA LEU A 352 -6.52 -8.82 7.14
C LEU A 352 -6.55 -8.83 8.67
N ASN A 353 -7.52 -8.13 9.24
CA ASN A 353 -7.76 -8.05 10.68
C ASN A 353 -9.10 -8.67 11.11
N CYS A 354 -9.93 -9.16 10.18
CA CYS A 354 -11.29 -9.60 10.48
C CYS A 354 -11.76 -10.76 9.60
N ILE A 355 -12.49 -11.71 10.21
CA ILE A 355 -13.21 -12.79 9.52
C ILE A 355 -14.71 -12.59 9.75
N ILE A 356 -15.47 -12.31 8.69
CA ILE A 356 -16.91 -11.99 8.74
C ILE A 356 -17.71 -13.10 8.04
N GLY A 357 -18.89 -13.44 8.58
CA GLY A 357 -19.78 -14.44 7.99
C GLY A 357 -20.95 -14.79 8.91
N GLY A 358 -21.99 -15.44 8.34
CA GLY A 358 -23.20 -15.85 9.07
C GLY A 358 -22.93 -16.83 10.23
N ARG A 359 -23.93 -17.07 11.08
CA ARG A 359 -23.81 -18.08 12.14
C ARG A 359 -23.58 -19.47 11.51
N GLY A 360 -22.67 -20.26 12.10
CA GLY A 360 -22.40 -21.61 11.63
C GLY A 360 -21.54 -21.73 10.37
N THR A 361 -20.95 -20.65 9.85
CA THR A 361 -20.09 -20.71 8.64
C THR A 361 -18.63 -21.13 8.91
N GLY A 362 -18.30 -21.59 10.12
CA GLY A 362 -16.96 -22.09 10.44
C GLY A 362 -15.90 -21.07 10.85
N LYS A 363 -16.27 -19.82 11.14
CA LYS A 363 -15.31 -18.77 11.59
C LYS A 363 -14.47 -19.19 12.80
N SER A 364 -15.11 -19.67 13.86
CA SER A 364 -14.41 -20.14 15.07
C SER A 364 -13.60 -21.40 14.80
N THR A 365 -14.07 -22.28 13.92
CA THR A 365 -13.33 -23.46 13.48
C THR A 365 -12.02 -23.07 12.80
N LEU A 366 -12.06 -22.09 11.89
CA LEU A 366 -10.88 -21.58 11.20
C LEU A 366 -9.86 -20.98 12.16
N LEU A 367 -10.30 -20.18 13.14
CA LEU A 367 -9.41 -19.64 14.18
C LEU A 367 -8.81 -20.74 15.06
N ASN A 368 -9.62 -21.72 15.46
CA ASN A 368 -9.15 -22.85 16.26
C ASN A 368 -8.16 -23.74 15.49
N LEU A 369 -8.32 -23.89 14.17
CA LEU A 369 -7.37 -24.58 13.31
C LEU A 369 -6.02 -23.86 13.31
N ILE A 370 -6.02 -22.54 13.06
CA ILE A 370 -4.80 -21.73 13.11
C ILE A 370 -4.13 -21.89 14.47
N ASP A 371 -4.87 -21.68 15.56
CA ASP A 371 -4.34 -21.78 16.92
C ASP A 371 -3.75 -23.16 17.23
N THR A 372 -4.48 -24.24 16.93
CA THR A 372 -4.03 -25.62 17.22
C THR A 372 -2.81 -26.00 16.40
N ILE A 373 -2.77 -25.62 15.12
CA ILE A 373 -1.69 -26.00 14.20
C ILE A 373 -0.40 -25.26 14.54
N PHE A 374 -0.45 -23.95 14.78
CA PHE A 374 0.73 -23.15 15.12
C PHE A 374 1.22 -23.41 16.55
N SER A 375 0.32 -23.45 17.53
CA SER A 375 0.72 -23.68 18.94
C SER A 375 1.07 -25.14 19.23
N ARG A 376 0.59 -26.09 18.42
CA ARG A 376 0.60 -27.53 18.72
C ARG A 376 -0.06 -27.86 20.07
N THR A 377 -1.07 -27.08 20.45
CA THR A 377 -1.84 -27.32 21.67
C THR A 377 -3.32 -27.39 21.37
N SER A 378 -4.07 -28.11 22.21
CA SER A 378 -5.53 -28.11 22.16
C SER A 378 -6.12 -28.12 23.56
N ALA A 379 -7.30 -27.50 23.72
CA ALA A 379 -7.94 -27.38 25.03
C ALA A 379 -8.46 -28.73 25.53
N ASN A 380 -8.98 -29.59 24.65
CA ASN A 380 -9.48 -30.92 25.00
C ASN A 380 -9.52 -31.87 23.79
N GLN A 381 -9.69 -33.16 24.07
CA GLN A 381 -9.64 -34.21 23.04
C GLN A 381 -10.80 -34.14 22.06
N GLN A 382 -11.99 -33.68 22.47
CA GLN A 382 -13.15 -33.59 21.59
C GLN A 382 -12.97 -32.48 20.56
N GLN A 383 -12.47 -31.31 20.98
CA GLN A 383 -12.13 -30.22 20.08
C GLN A 383 -11.03 -30.65 19.12
N LEU A 384 -9.97 -31.28 19.60
CA LEU A 384 -8.91 -31.80 18.75
C LEU A 384 -9.44 -32.83 17.74
N LYS A 385 -10.34 -33.73 18.15
CA LYS A 385 -10.94 -34.73 17.26
C LYS A 385 -11.69 -34.04 16.12
N PHE A 386 -12.55 -33.08 16.45
CA PHE A 386 -13.30 -32.31 15.46
C PHE A 386 -12.38 -31.59 14.46
N LEU A 387 -11.26 -31.02 14.93
CA LEU A 387 -10.28 -30.40 14.03
C LEU A 387 -9.54 -31.45 13.18
N ALA A 388 -9.21 -32.60 13.76
CA ALA A 388 -8.47 -33.67 13.10
C ALA A 388 -9.29 -34.40 12.01
N GLU A 389 -10.63 -34.30 12.03
CA GLU A 389 -11.52 -34.83 10.96
C GLU A 389 -11.27 -34.18 9.59
N HIS A 390 -10.65 -33.00 9.56
CA HIS A 390 -10.24 -32.31 8.33
C HIS A 390 -9.04 -32.98 7.63
N ARG A 391 -8.43 -34.01 8.26
CA ARG A 391 -7.32 -34.85 7.78
C ARG A 391 -6.01 -34.13 7.42
N VAL A 392 -6.01 -33.27 6.41
CA VAL A 392 -4.82 -32.56 5.91
C VAL A 392 -5.14 -31.09 5.70
N ILE A 393 -4.35 -30.23 6.33
CA ILE A 393 -4.49 -28.77 6.23
C ILE A 393 -3.13 -28.19 5.88
N GLU A 394 -3.11 -27.26 4.92
CA GLU A 394 -1.91 -26.59 4.42
C GLU A 394 -2.09 -25.09 4.67
N ILE A 395 -1.14 -24.46 5.36
CA ILE A 395 -1.13 -23.04 5.69
C ILE A 395 0.12 -22.42 5.09
N GLU A 396 -0.04 -21.50 4.14
CA GLU A 396 1.06 -20.67 3.64
C GLU A 396 1.16 -19.41 4.51
N PHE A 397 2.37 -19.05 4.94
CA PHE A 397 2.62 -17.83 5.68
C PHE A 397 3.98 -17.23 5.32
N THR A 398 4.14 -15.93 5.55
CA THR A 398 5.41 -15.22 5.43
C THR A 398 5.97 -14.94 6.82
N TYR A 399 7.28 -15.10 6.99
CA TYR A 399 8.04 -14.71 8.18
C TYR A 399 9.41 -14.19 7.74
N ASN A 400 9.80 -13.00 8.18
CA ASN A 400 11.08 -12.36 7.83
C ASN A 400 11.35 -12.29 6.30
N ASN A 401 10.31 -12.00 5.51
CA ASN A 401 10.32 -11.97 4.04
C ASN A 401 10.55 -13.32 3.34
N ASP A 402 10.60 -14.42 4.08
CA ASP A 402 10.62 -15.77 3.56
C ASP A 402 9.22 -16.39 3.62
N ASP A 403 8.92 -17.23 2.62
CA ASP A 403 7.64 -17.92 2.52
C ASP A 403 7.76 -19.35 3.03
N TYR A 404 6.75 -19.79 3.77
CA TYR A 404 6.70 -21.11 4.39
C TYR A 404 5.36 -21.80 4.17
N MET A 405 5.37 -23.13 4.14
CA MET A 405 4.20 -24.00 4.12
C MET A 405 4.19 -24.84 5.39
N LEU A 406 3.20 -24.64 6.25
CA LEU A 406 2.93 -25.47 7.42
C LEU A 406 1.82 -26.45 7.09
N LYS A 407 2.13 -27.74 7.13
CA LYS A 407 1.21 -28.82 6.82
C LYS A 407 0.83 -29.55 8.09
N PHE A 408 -0.45 -29.59 8.41
CA PHE A 408 -1.02 -30.40 9.47
C PHE A 408 -1.46 -31.78 8.94
N ILE A 409 -1.14 -32.82 9.69
CA ILE A 409 -1.43 -34.22 9.39
C ILE A 409 -2.16 -34.83 10.58
N SER A 410 -3.44 -35.16 10.37
CA SER A 410 -4.29 -35.79 11.39
C SER A 410 -3.73 -37.11 11.88
N GLN A 411 -3.74 -37.31 13.20
CA GLN A 411 -3.37 -38.56 13.87
C GLN A 411 -4.60 -39.33 14.38
N LEU A 412 -5.76 -39.15 13.73
CA LEU A 412 -6.93 -39.98 14.01
C LEU A 412 -6.64 -41.43 13.62
N ASP A 413 -7.01 -42.37 14.49
CA ASP A 413 -6.91 -43.79 14.21
C ASP A 413 -8.23 -44.27 13.54
N PRO A 414 -8.21 -44.64 12.25
CA PRO A 414 -9.42 -45.09 11.55
C PRO A 414 -10.05 -46.34 12.17
N HIS A 415 -9.26 -47.16 12.87
CA HIS A 415 -9.72 -48.41 13.47
C HIS A 415 -10.36 -48.20 14.85
N LYS A 416 -10.05 -47.11 15.55
CA LYS A 416 -10.59 -46.81 16.89
C LYS A 416 -11.85 -45.94 16.89
N GLU A 417 -12.22 -45.35 15.75
CA GLU A 417 -13.39 -44.46 15.62
C GLU A 417 -14.73 -45.05 16.06
N TYR A 418 -14.89 -46.39 16.01
CA TYR A 418 -16.18 -47.07 16.22
C TYR A 418 -16.32 -47.78 17.58
N TYR A 419 -15.23 -48.02 18.31
CA TYR A 419 -15.23 -48.99 19.42
C TYR A 419 -14.63 -48.51 20.75
N THR A 420 -13.98 -47.34 20.81
CA THR A 420 -13.31 -46.88 22.03
C THR A 420 -13.44 -45.37 22.28
N SER A 421 -13.19 -44.93 23.52
CA SER A 421 -13.04 -43.51 23.88
C SER A 421 -11.70 -42.90 23.43
N GLU A 422 -10.83 -43.68 22.78
CA GLU A 422 -9.54 -43.24 22.27
C GLU A 422 -9.62 -42.96 20.76
N PHE A 423 -9.44 -41.70 20.37
CA PHE A 423 -9.62 -41.29 18.97
C PHE A 423 -8.32 -41.22 18.17
N PHE A 424 -7.17 -41.25 18.85
CA PHE A 424 -5.86 -40.92 18.26
C PHE A 424 -4.89 -42.09 18.32
N LEU A 425 -3.90 -42.06 17.44
CA LEU A 425 -2.75 -42.97 17.44
C LEU A 425 -1.96 -42.85 18.76
N GLU A 426 -1.33 -43.94 19.20
CA GLU A 426 -0.66 -44.04 20.51
C GLU A 426 0.38 -42.95 20.79
N LYS A 427 1.05 -42.43 19.74
CA LYS A 427 2.09 -41.40 19.86
C LYS A 427 1.61 -39.98 19.57
N ALA A 428 0.30 -39.76 19.46
CA ALA A 428 -0.25 -38.45 19.09
C ALA A 428 0.09 -37.33 20.08
N PHE A 429 0.39 -37.64 21.34
CA PHE A 429 0.66 -36.63 22.37
C PHE A 429 2.10 -36.74 22.87
N LYS A 430 2.68 -35.61 23.30
CA LYS A 430 3.92 -35.63 24.10
C LYS A 430 3.60 -36.18 25.50
N GLU A 431 4.57 -36.89 26.10
CA GLU A 431 4.41 -37.48 27.44
C GLU A 431 4.30 -36.41 28.54
N GLU A 432 4.84 -35.21 28.28
CA GLU A 432 4.73 -34.05 29.16
C GLU A 432 3.31 -33.48 29.15
N ARG A 433 2.65 -33.50 30.32
CA ARG A 433 1.50 -32.64 30.59
C ARG A 433 2.03 -31.30 31.09
N ASN A 434 1.68 -30.21 30.40
CA ASN A 434 1.92 -28.89 30.95
C ASN A 434 1.10 -28.73 32.24
N ASP A 435 1.58 -27.92 33.19
CA ASP A 435 0.88 -27.60 34.45
C ASP A 435 -0.56 -27.07 34.23
N MET A 436 -0.86 -26.66 32.99
CA MET A 436 -2.05 -25.94 32.55
C MET A 436 -3.14 -26.79 31.85
N HIS A 437 -3.11 -28.12 31.99
CA HIS A 437 -4.18 -29.04 31.54
C HIS A 437 -4.48 -29.05 30.00
N LYS A 438 -3.64 -28.41 29.17
CA LYS A 438 -3.74 -28.45 27.70
C LYS A 438 -3.11 -29.74 27.13
N LEU A 439 -3.64 -30.23 26.02
CA LEU A 439 -3.03 -31.32 25.25
C LEU A 439 -1.88 -30.79 24.41
N ILE A 440 -0.68 -31.37 24.56
CA ILE A 440 0.48 -31.04 23.72
C ILE A 440 0.61 -32.09 22.61
N LEU A 441 0.58 -31.62 21.36
CA LEU A 441 0.69 -32.48 20.19
C LEU A 441 2.14 -32.88 19.92
N ALA A 442 2.35 -34.12 19.50
CA ALA A 442 3.66 -34.59 19.05
C ALA A 442 4.12 -33.90 17.75
N ASP A 443 5.43 -33.89 17.48
CA ASP A 443 5.99 -33.11 16.37
C ASP A 443 5.55 -33.59 14.97
N HIS A 444 5.09 -34.84 14.85
CA HIS A 444 4.62 -35.44 13.59
C HIS A 444 3.18 -35.04 13.20
N TRP A 445 2.49 -34.24 14.03
CA TRP A 445 1.25 -33.58 13.61
C TRP A 445 1.47 -32.52 12.54
N ILE A 446 2.70 -32.00 12.43
CA ILE A 446 3.01 -30.91 11.50
C ILE A 446 4.32 -31.13 10.75
N ASP A 447 4.35 -30.73 9.48
CA ASP A 447 5.56 -30.57 8.68
C ASP A 447 5.72 -29.11 8.26
N LEU A 448 6.94 -28.57 8.32
CA LEU A 448 7.24 -27.22 7.89
C LEU A 448 8.16 -27.26 6.67
N TYR A 449 7.87 -26.43 5.68
CA TYR A 449 8.69 -26.28 4.49
C TYR A 449 8.95 -24.81 4.20
N LYS A 450 10.14 -24.49 3.71
CA LYS A 450 10.48 -23.18 3.14
C LYS A 450 10.21 -23.20 1.64
N ILE A 451 9.57 -22.15 1.14
CA ILE A 451 9.25 -21.95 -0.28
C ILE A 451 10.27 -20.98 -0.86
N SER A 452 10.90 -21.34 -1.97
CA SER A 452 11.87 -20.49 -2.67
C SER A 452 11.63 -20.58 -4.17
N GLY A 453 10.81 -19.67 -4.70
CA GLY A 453 10.35 -19.70 -6.08
C GLY A 453 9.46 -20.92 -6.34
N GLU A 454 9.96 -21.87 -7.13
CA GLU A 454 9.27 -23.14 -7.42
C GLU A 454 9.77 -24.32 -6.57
N GLN A 455 10.80 -24.10 -5.73
CA GLN A 455 11.36 -25.13 -4.88
C GLN A 455 10.76 -25.07 -3.47
N ILE A 456 10.58 -26.25 -2.87
CA ILE A 456 10.09 -26.42 -1.50
C ILE A 456 11.08 -27.32 -0.76
N GLY A 457 11.65 -26.84 0.34
CA GLY A 457 12.63 -27.57 1.16
C GLY A 457 12.12 -27.77 2.59
N PRO A 458 12.27 -28.97 3.20
CA PRO A 458 11.83 -29.20 4.57
C PRO A 458 12.64 -28.38 5.59
N VAL A 459 11.96 -27.91 6.64
CA VAL A 459 12.57 -27.23 7.79
C VAL A 459 12.43 -28.14 9.00
N THR A 460 13.54 -28.52 9.63
CA THR A 460 13.59 -29.50 10.71
C THR A 460 14.31 -28.97 11.95
N GLY A 461 14.16 -29.68 13.07
CA GLY A 461 14.89 -29.42 14.31
C GLY A 461 14.60 -28.04 14.91
N TYR A 462 15.65 -27.41 15.43
CA TYR A 462 15.57 -26.12 16.14
C TYR A 462 14.93 -25.01 15.29
N LEU A 463 15.32 -24.91 14.01
CA LEU A 463 14.85 -23.85 13.11
C LEU A 463 13.32 -23.90 12.92
N LYS A 464 12.73 -25.10 12.88
CA LYS A 464 11.27 -25.26 12.81
C LYS A 464 10.57 -24.66 14.02
N ASN A 465 11.07 -24.95 15.23
CA ASN A 465 10.48 -24.44 16.46
C ASN A 465 10.67 -22.92 16.60
N ASP A 466 11.86 -22.41 16.25
CA ASP A 466 12.15 -20.97 16.30
C ASP A 466 11.21 -20.17 15.39
N ILE A 467 10.99 -20.61 14.15
CA ILE A 467 10.06 -19.94 13.22
C ILE A 467 8.63 -19.94 13.77
N LEU A 468 8.14 -21.10 14.23
CA LEU A 468 6.76 -21.24 14.71
C LEU A 468 6.49 -20.39 15.96
N ASN A 469 7.44 -20.34 16.90
CA ASN A 469 7.32 -19.54 18.12
C ASN A 469 7.38 -18.02 17.85
N ASN A 470 8.07 -17.59 16.79
CA ASN A 470 8.22 -16.18 16.45
C ASN A 470 7.17 -15.64 15.48
N VAL A 471 6.45 -16.51 14.76
CA VAL A 471 5.41 -16.13 13.79
C VAL A 471 4.01 -16.09 14.40
N PHE A 472 3.72 -16.93 15.39
CA PHE A 472 2.41 -17.03 15.99
C PHE A 472 2.49 -16.91 17.51
N ARG A 473 1.59 -16.10 18.08
CA ARG A 473 1.37 -16.02 19.52
C ARG A 473 -0.06 -16.43 19.82
N GLN A 474 -0.22 -17.28 20.84
CA GLN A 474 -1.56 -17.71 21.24
C GLN A 474 -2.26 -16.49 21.86
N SER A 475 -3.43 -16.14 21.30
CA SER A 475 -4.26 -15.04 21.82
C SER A 475 -5.50 -15.61 22.49
N TYR A 476 -5.94 -14.98 23.58
CA TYR A 476 -7.09 -15.44 24.35
C TYR A 476 -8.37 -14.80 23.85
N SER A 477 -9.42 -15.60 23.68
CA SER A 477 -10.77 -15.05 23.49
C SER A 477 -11.25 -14.41 24.79
N ILE A 478 -11.99 -13.29 24.71
CA ILE A 478 -12.58 -12.63 25.90
C ILE A 478 -13.39 -13.64 26.74
N ASN A 479 -14.10 -14.55 26.09
CA ASN A 479 -14.85 -15.60 26.79
C ASN A 479 -13.96 -16.55 27.58
N ASN A 480 -12.80 -16.94 27.03
CA ASN A 480 -11.81 -17.74 27.77
C ASN A 480 -11.21 -16.95 28.95
N ILE A 481 -10.96 -15.66 28.76
CA ILE A 481 -10.45 -14.79 29.83
C ILE A 481 -11.48 -14.72 30.97
N VAL A 482 -12.73 -14.40 30.65
CA VAL A 482 -13.83 -14.31 31.62
C VAL A 482 -14.03 -15.64 32.34
N HIS A 483 -14.09 -16.76 31.62
CA HIS A 483 -14.24 -18.07 32.22
C HIS A 483 -13.06 -18.42 33.16
N ARG A 484 -11.81 -18.04 32.83
CA ARG A 484 -10.65 -18.29 33.69
C ARG A 484 -10.64 -17.41 34.93
N ILE A 485 -11.08 -16.16 34.79
CA ILE A 485 -11.34 -15.26 35.93
C ILE A 485 -12.39 -15.89 36.85
N GLU A 486 -13.49 -16.41 36.30
CA GLU A 486 -14.57 -17.08 37.05
C GLU A 486 -14.08 -18.34 37.79
N LYS A 487 -13.08 -19.03 37.24
CA LYS A 487 -12.44 -20.20 37.88
C LYS A 487 -11.35 -19.87 38.90
N GLY A 488 -11.02 -18.59 39.09
CA GLY A 488 -9.95 -18.17 40.00
C GLY A 488 -8.52 -18.37 39.44
N GLU A 489 -8.38 -18.66 38.15
CA GLU A 489 -7.11 -18.92 37.44
C GLU A 489 -6.47 -17.62 36.93
N ILE A 490 -6.64 -16.50 37.64
CA ILE A 490 -6.17 -15.16 37.22
C ILE A 490 -4.65 -15.10 37.16
N GLY A 491 -3.97 -15.75 38.12
CA GLY A 491 -2.50 -15.77 38.18
C GLY A 491 -1.86 -16.45 36.97
N ASP A 492 -2.46 -17.54 36.49
CA ASP A 492 -1.98 -18.27 35.31
C ASP A 492 -2.27 -17.50 34.02
N PHE A 493 -3.41 -16.80 33.95
CA PHE A 493 -3.70 -15.90 32.85
C PHE A 493 -2.70 -14.73 32.76
N VAL A 494 -2.41 -14.07 33.88
CA VAL A 494 -1.43 -12.96 33.92
C VAL A 494 -0.04 -13.48 33.56
N LYS A 495 0.35 -14.66 34.06
CA LYS A 495 1.61 -15.27 33.67
C LYS A 495 1.67 -15.57 32.18
N GLU A 496 0.64 -16.18 31.60
CA GLU A 496 0.62 -16.48 30.17
C GLU A 496 0.61 -15.18 29.33
N VAL A 497 -0.22 -14.19 29.63
CA VAL A 497 -0.28 -12.97 28.79
C VAL A 497 0.98 -12.10 28.90
N ILE A 498 1.61 -12.06 30.08
CA ILE A 498 2.82 -11.25 30.30
C ILE A 498 4.08 -12.00 29.89
N PHE A 499 4.18 -13.31 30.15
CA PHE A 499 5.40 -14.10 29.89
C PHE A 499 5.38 -14.90 28.59
N ASP A 500 4.25 -15.07 27.91
CA ASP A 500 4.21 -15.75 26.60
C ASP A 500 4.88 -14.87 25.54
N GLY A 501 6.07 -15.30 25.10
CA GLY A 501 6.93 -14.58 24.18
C GLY A 501 8.10 -13.82 24.82
N ILE A 502 8.31 -13.90 26.15
CA ILE A 502 9.57 -13.45 26.74
C ILE A 502 10.55 -14.63 26.75
N ARG A 503 11.69 -14.49 26.07
CA ARG A 503 12.79 -15.45 26.19
C ARG A 503 13.33 -15.37 27.61
N PHE A 504 13.16 -16.43 28.40
CA PHE A 504 13.68 -16.47 29.78
C PHE A 504 15.18 -16.18 29.83
N ASP A 505 15.93 -16.47 28.77
CA ASP A 505 17.34 -16.11 28.61
C ASP A 505 17.58 -14.58 28.67
N GLU A 506 16.67 -13.78 28.11
CA GLU A 506 16.71 -12.30 28.19
C GLU A 506 16.28 -11.80 29.57
N ILE A 507 15.35 -12.48 30.24
CA ILE A 507 15.00 -12.18 31.64
C ILE A 507 16.17 -12.53 32.56
N ASP A 508 16.83 -13.67 32.40
CA ASP A 508 17.97 -14.06 33.22
C ASP A 508 19.15 -13.12 32.99
N SER A 509 19.37 -12.67 31.75
CA SER A 509 20.35 -11.64 31.42
C SER A 509 19.98 -10.27 32.00
N PHE A 510 18.70 -9.85 31.92
CA PHE A 510 18.20 -8.60 32.49
C PHE A 510 18.20 -8.62 34.03
N LEU A 511 17.84 -9.75 34.64
CA LEU A 511 17.91 -9.98 36.08
C LEU A 511 19.36 -10.06 36.55
N MET A 512 20.28 -10.62 35.75
CA MET A 512 21.73 -10.54 35.99
C MET A 512 22.24 -9.11 35.89
N GLU A 513 21.84 -8.35 34.87
CA GLU A 513 22.19 -6.92 34.73
C GLU A 513 21.66 -6.09 35.89
N LEU A 514 20.41 -6.32 36.34
CA LEU A 514 19.81 -5.71 37.53
C LEU A 514 20.56 -6.09 38.81
N ARG A 515 20.98 -7.36 38.95
CA ARG A 515 21.80 -7.82 40.07
C ARG A 515 23.19 -7.19 40.07
N ASN A 516 23.76 -6.97 38.89
CA ASN A 516 25.09 -6.37 38.72
C ASN A 516 25.05 -4.84 38.90
N THR A 517 23.98 -4.17 38.51
CA THR A 517 23.77 -2.74 38.77
C THR A 517 23.55 -2.46 40.26
N ASN A 518 22.81 -3.31 40.97
CA ASN A 518 22.68 -3.19 42.44
C ASN A 518 23.97 -3.49 43.22
N ARG A 519 24.91 -4.27 42.64
CA ARG A 519 26.24 -4.50 43.24
C ARG A 519 27.22 -3.34 43.03
N ASN A 520 27.00 -2.53 41.99
CA ASN A 520 27.83 -1.35 41.71
C ASN A 520 27.38 -0.10 42.46
N THR A 521 26.15 -0.07 43.00
CA THR A 521 25.67 0.98 43.91
C THR A 521 25.99 0.72 45.38
N GLU A 522 26.47 -0.46 45.75
CA GLU A 522 26.98 -0.76 47.10
C GLU A 522 28.50 -0.52 47.25
N ASN A 523 29.18 -0.08 46.19
CA ASN A 523 30.62 0.26 46.18
C ASN A 523 30.92 1.71 45.74
N ILE A 524 29.96 2.62 45.91
CA ILE A 524 30.15 4.08 45.93
C ILE A 524 29.58 4.57 47.26
#